data_AF-A0A841PW50-F1
#
_entry.id   AF-A0A841PW50-F1
#
_cell.length_a   1.000
_cell.length_b   1.000
_cell.length_c   1.000
_cell.angle_alpha   90.00
_cell.angle_beta   90.00
_cell.angle_gamma   90.00
#
_symmetry.space_group_name_H-M   'P 1'
#
loop_
_entity.id
_entity.type
_entity.pdbx_description
1 polymer ?
#
loop_
_entity_poly.entity_id
_entity_poly.type
_entity_poly.pdbx_seq_one_letter_code
_entity_poly.pdbx_strand_id
1 'polypeptide(L)'
;MGSVVSFQEHKRLKDWEVEKKLLHTLSMEDMVYASEKYLVPVCDSFQFRHSFLEEICMDVAIETFLTAAKKGMSSAEPSSMDEDHLKQRTNELEIFINDWIQEENLDRNKIASGAEAYVQHWWQTGFKTGKNRARLRL
;
A
#
# COMPACT_ATOMS: atom_id res chain seq x y z
N MET A 1 31.68 -14.99 -31.51
CA MET A 1 30.88 -15.46 -30.36
C MET A 1 30.10 -14.27 -29.82
N GLY A 2 28.77 -14.25 -29.94
CA GLY A 2 27.96 -13.17 -29.38
C GLY A 2 27.75 -13.40 -27.90
N SER A 3 28.24 -12.49 -27.05
CA SER A 3 27.95 -12.53 -25.62
C SER A 3 26.51 -12.07 -25.38
N VAL A 4 25.66 -12.94 -24.84
CA VAL A 4 24.34 -12.55 -24.33
C VAL A 4 24.57 -11.80 -23.02
N VAL A 5 24.57 -10.46 -23.08
CA VAL A 5 24.65 -9.63 -21.88
C VAL A 5 23.26 -9.61 -21.23
N SER A 6 23.15 -10.09 -19.99
CA SER A 6 21.88 -10.07 -19.27
C SER A 6 21.53 -8.64 -18.85
N PHE A 7 20.49 -8.06 -19.47
CA PHE A 7 19.94 -6.76 -19.08
C PHE A 7 19.14 -6.81 -17.76
N GLN A 8 19.01 -7.99 -17.14
CA GLN A 8 18.24 -8.16 -15.91
C GLN A 8 18.81 -7.34 -14.76
N GLU A 9 20.13 -7.29 -14.62
CA GLU A 9 20.77 -6.54 -13.54
C GLU A 9 20.56 -5.02 -13.70
N HIS A 10 20.66 -4.52 -14.94
CA HIS A 10 20.37 -3.12 -15.24
C HIS A 10 18.90 -2.76 -14.97
N LYS A 11 17.97 -3.66 -15.29
CA LYS A 11 16.55 -3.49 -14.98
C LYS A 11 16.32 -3.44 -13.48
N ARG A 12 16.91 -4.38 -12.72
CA ARG A 12 16.80 -4.45 -11.25
C ARG A 12 17.28 -3.17 -10.57
N LEU A 13 18.45 -2.65 -10.98
CA LEU A 13 19.00 -1.40 -10.44
C LEU A 13 18.09 -0.20 -10.74
N LYS A 14 17.53 -0.13 -11.95
CA LYS A 14 16.58 0.91 -12.34
C LYS A 14 15.28 0.84 -11.53
N ASP A 15 14.75 -0.36 -11.34
CA ASP A 15 13.53 -0.58 -10.55
C ASP A 15 13.75 -0.18 -9.08
N TRP A 16 14.90 -0.58 -8.51
CA TRP A 16 15.32 -0.18 -7.16
C TRP A 16 15.43 1.34 -6.99
N GLU A 17 16.07 2.04 -7.93
CA GLU A 17 16.19 3.50 -7.87
C GLU A 17 14.84 4.20 -7.98
N VAL A 18 13.91 3.64 -8.75
CA VAL A 18 12.56 4.18 -8.87
C VAL A 18 11.79 4.00 -7.57
N GLU A 19 11.81 2.79 -6.99
CA GLU A 19 11.18 2.51 -5.70
C GLU A 19 11.75 3.38 -4.59
N LYS A 20 13.08 3.46 -4.48
CA LYS A 20 13.74 4.31 -3.49
C LYS A 20 13.27 5.76 -3.58
N LYS A 21 13.18 6.31 -4.79
CA LYS A 21 12.70 7.68 -4.98
C LYS A 21 11.19 7.84 -4.77
N LEU A 22 10.40 6.77 -4.82
CA LEU A 22 8.98 6.79 -4.47
C LEU A 22 8.81 6.73 -2.95
N LEU A 23 9.56 5.88 -2.26
CA LEU A 23 9.56 5.80 -0.80
C LEU A 23 9.94 7.13 -0.15
N HIS A 24 10.86 7.90 -0.74
CA HIS A 24 11.17 9.25 -0.27
C HIS A 24 10.01 10.26 -0.32
N THR A 25 8.92 9.94 -1.04
CA THR A 25 7.71 10.79 -1.06
C THR A 25 6.69 10.37 -0.01
N LEU A 26 6.91 9.25 0.67
CA LEU A 26 6.07 8.73 1.74
C LEU A 26 6.63 9.22 3.07
N SER A 27 5.78 9.78 3.93
CA SER A 27 6.14 10.06 5.32
C SER A 27 5.68 8.93 6.22
N MET A 28 6.50 8.59 7.22
CA MET A 28 6.09 7.72 8.32
C MET A 28 4.87 8.29 9.05
N GLU A 29 4.86 9.61 9.26
CA GLU A 29 3.74 10.29 9.93
C GLU A 29 2.44 10.18 9.15
N ASP A 30 2.49 10.21 7.82
CA ASP A 30 1.31 10.03 6.96
C ASP A 30 0.75 8.60 7.09
N MET A 31 1.64 7.60 7.21
CA MET A 31 1.24 6.21 7.42
C MET A 31 0.54 6.00 8.76
N VAL A 32 1.10 6.57 9.83
CA VAL A 32 0.50 6.54 11.17
C VAL A 32 -0.85 7.28 11.19
N TYR A 33 -0.91 8.45 10.57
CA TYR A 33 -2.15 9.22 10.53
C TYR A 33 -3.26 8.49 9.73
N ALA A 34 -2.91 7.85 8.62
CA ALA A 34 -3.86 7.08 7.84
C ALA A 34 -4.36 5.85 8.62
N SER A 35 -3.49 5.11 9.31
CA SER A 35 -3.92 3.95 10.09
C SER A 35 -4.82 4.39 11.24
N GLU A 36 -4.49 5.49 11.93
CA GLU A 36 -5.36 6.07 12.95
C GLU A 36 -6.72 6.49 12.36
N LYS A 37 -6.74 7.14 11.20
CA LYS A 37 -7.96 7.63 10.58
C LYS A 37 -8.91 6.52 10.13
N TYR A 38 -8.38 5.44 9.55
CA TYR A 38 -9.19 4.41 8.89
C TYR A 38 -9.44 3.18 9.79
N LEU A 39 -8.54 2.88 10.74
CA LEU A 39 -8.58 1.63 11.51
C LEU A 39 -8.91 1.83 13.01
N VAL A 40 -8.60 2.99 13.61
CA VAL A 40 -8.96 3.25 15.03
C VAL A 40 -10.48 3.35 15.25
N PRO A 41 -11.30 3.99 14.38
CA PRO A 41 -12.76 4.03 14.55
C PRO A 41 -13.45 2.66 14.53
N VAL A 42 -12.70 1.63 14.15
CA VAL A 42 -13.14 0.24 14.11
C VAL A 42 -12.80 -0.50 15.41
N CYS A 43 -11.74 -0.07 16.11
CA CYS A 43 -11.15 -0.75 17.26
C CYS A 43 -10.87 0.26 18.38
N ASP A 44 -11.94 0.80 18.98
CA ASP A 44 -11.86 1.88 19.99
C ASP A 44 -11.02 1.52 21.23
N SER A 45 -10.88 0.23 21.51
CA SER A 45 -10.16 -0.38 22.63
C SER A 45 -8.70 -0.72 22.33
N PHE A 46 -8.30 -0.76 21.05
CA PHE A 46 -6.98 -1.20 20.65
C PHE A 46 -6.03 -0.01 20.46
N GLN A 47 -4.93 0.00 21.20
CA GLN A 47 -3.87 0.99 21.02
C GLN A 47 -3.05 0.65 19.76
N PHE A 48 -3.31 1.38 18.68
CA PHE A 48 -2.64 1.15 17.39
C PHE A 48 -1.15 1.49 17.42
N ARG A 49 -0.80 2.63 18.06
CA ARG A 49 0.57 3.14 18.07
C ARG A 49 1.50 2.28 18.91
N HIS A 50 2.67 1.99 18.38
CA HIS A 50 3.69 1.09 18.89
C HIS A 50 3.23 -0.37 19.03
N SER A 51 2.22 -0.77 18.25
CA SER A 51 1.73 -2.14 18.19
C SER A 51 2.27 -2.88 16.96
N PHE A 52 2.26 -4.21 17.01
CA PHE A 52 2.57 -5.04 15.84
C PHE A 52 1.65 -4.76 14.64
N LEU A 53 0.40 -4.33 14.91
CA LEU A 53 -0.56 -4.02 13.86
C LEU A 53 -0.19 -2.73 13.11
N GLU A 54 0.51 -1.79 13.76
CA GLU A 54 1.07 -0.61 13.09
C GLU A 54 2.11 -1.01 12.03
N GLU A 55 3.01 -1.93 12.37
CA GLU A 55 4.02 -2.45 11.44
C GLU A 55 3.37 -3.13 10.22
N ILE A 56 2.38 -4.01 10.46
CA ILE A 56 1.62 -4.66 9.38
C ILE A 56 0.94 -3.63 8.48
N CYS A 57 0.31 -2.61 9.08
CA CYS A 57 -0.38 -1.58 8.30
C CYS A 57 0.60 -0.78 7.44
N MET A 58 1.78 -0.45 7.99
CA MET A 58 2.83 0.22 7.24
C MET A 58 3.33 -0.62 6.06
N ASP A 59 3.52 -1.92 6.26
CA ASP A 59 3.91 -2.83 5.19
C ASP A 59 2.84 -2.86 4.08
N VAL A 60 1.58 -3.04 4.44
CA VAL A 60 0.45 -3.02 3.49
C VAL A 60 0.37 -1.67 2.76
N ALA A 61 0.57 -0.56 3.46
CA ALA A 61 0.58 0.79 2.88
C ALA A 61 1.70 0.95 1.85
N ILE A 62 2.93 0.57 2.21
CA ILE A 62 4.11 0.69 1.35
C ILE A 62 3.94 -0.18 0.09
N GLU A 63 3.54 -1.44 0.24
CA GLU A 63 3.38 -2.36 -0.88
C GLU A 63 2.26 -1.91 -1.83
N THR A 64 1.13 -1.47 -1.28
CA THR A 64 0.01 -0.94 -2.06
C THR A 64 0.40 0.34 -2.77
N PHE A 65 1.08 1.26 -2.08
CA PHE A 65 1.55 2.52 -2.64
C PHE A 65 2.54 2.31 -3.79
N LEU A 66 3.57 1.47 -3.60
CA LEU A 66 4.58 1.19 -4.61
C LEU A 66 3.97 0.54 -5.86
N THR A 67 3.07 -0.41 -5.67
CA THR A 67 2.36 -1.10 -6.76
C THR A 67 1.52 -0.10 -7.55
N ALA A 68 0.73 0.71 -6.86
CA ALA A 68 -0.10 1.73 -7.51
C ALA A 68 0.74 2.81 -8.21
N ALA A 69 1.87 3.23 -7.62
CA ALA A 69 2.76 4.21 -8.22
C ALA A 69 3.43 3.69 -9.50
N LYS A 70 3.89 2.43 -9.50
CA LYS A 70 4.39 1.77 -10.71
C LYS A 70 3.32 1.71 -11.80
N LYS A 71 2.08 1.42 -11.42
CA LYS A 71 0.95 1.41 -12.35
C LYS A 71 0.64 2.80 -12.92
N GLY A 72 0.61 3.83 -12.06
CA GLY A 72 0.41 5.21 -12.49
C GLY A 72 1.53 5.77 -13.38
N MET A 73 2.73 5.19 -13.32
CA MET A 73 3.83 5.52 -14.24
C MET A 73 3.70 4.87 -15.61
N SER A 74 3.07 3.69 -15.72
CA SER A 74 2.99 2.90 -16.96
C SER A 74 1.63 2.99 -17.66
N SER A 75 0.56 3.28 -16.93
CA SER A 75 -0.82 3.30 -17.43
C SER A 75 -1.47 4.67 -17.24
N ALA A 76 -2.27 5.09 -18.22
CA ALA A 76 -3.07 6.32 -18.13
C ALA A 76 -4.33 6.13 -17.26
N GLU A 77 -4.83 4.90 -17.14
CA GLU A 77 -6.06 4.55 -16.43
C GLU A 77 -5.85 3.41 -15.40
N PRO A 78 -6.58 3.43 -14.27
CA PRO A 78 -6.65 2.30 -13.35
C PRO A 78 -7.39 1.15 -14.06
N SER A 79 -6.71 0.05 -14.34
CA SER A 79 -7.31 -1.08 -15.05
C SER A 79 -8.02 -2.02 -14.09
N SER A 80 -9.05 -2.74 -14.56
CA SER A 80 -9.77 -3.76 -13.78
C SER A 80 -8.88 -4.87 -13.20
N MET A 81 -7.73 -5.17 -13.82
CA MET A 81 -6.72 -6.10 -13.29
C MET A 81 -6.22 -5.74 -11.88
N ASP A 82 -6.40 -4.50 -11.45
CA ASP A 82 -5.91 -4.03 -10.16
C ASP A 82 -6.93 -4.27 -9.02
N GLU A 83 -8.19 -4.59 -9.34
CA GLU A 83 -9.22 -4.89 -8.34
C GLU A 83 -8.93 -6.17 -7.55
N ASP A 84 -8.43 -7.21 -8.21
CA ASP A 84 -8.08 -8.47 -7.53
C ASP A 84 -6.91 -8.28 -6.56
N HIS A 85 -5.92 -7.47 -6.94
CA HIS A 85 -4.81 -7.13 -6.05
C HIS A 85 -5.30 -6.31 -4.84
N LEU A 86 -6.18 -5.32 -5.08
CA LEU A 86 -6.77 -4.54 -3.99
C LEU A 86 -7.59 -5.42 -3.04
N LYS A 87 -8.44 -6.30 -3.56
CA LYS A 87 -9.21 -7.26 -2.75
C LYS A 87 -8.30 -8.17 -1.94
N GLN A 88 -7.22 -8.67 -2.54
CA GLN A 88 -6.26 -9.50 -1.84
C GLN A 88 -5.63 -8.74 -0.67
N ARG A 89 -5.16 -7.51 -0.88
CA ARG A 89 -4.54 -6.70 0.20
C ARG A 89 -5.53 -6.31 1.29
N THR A 90 -6.75 -5.98 0.92
CA THR A 90 -7.82 -5.71 1.89
C THR A 90 -8.11 -6.95 2.74
N ASN A 91 -8.22 -8.13 2.11
CA ASN A 91 -8.49 -9.38 2.82
C ASN A 91 -7.32 -9.79 3.73
N GLU A 92 -6.07 -9.62 3.28
CA GLU A 92 -4.88 -9.84 4.12
C GLU A 92 -4.94 -8.97 5.38
N LEU A 93 -5.18 -7.66 5.22
CA LEU A 93 -5.28 -6.73 6.35
C LEU A 93 -6.47 -7.06 7.27
N GLU A 94 -7.63 -7.43 6.71
CA GLU A 94 -8.80 -7.84 7.47
C GLU A 94 -8.50 -9.07 8.33
N ILE A 95 -7.86 -10.11 7.77
CA ILE A 95 -7.50 -11.32 8.51
C ILE A 95 -6.55 -10.96 9.65
N PHE A 96 -5.51 -10.15 9.40
CA PHE A 96 -4.57 -9.74 10.44
C PHE A 96 -5.25 -8.98 11.59
N ILE A 97 -6.14 -8.03 11.28
CA ILE A 97 -6.85 -7.27 12.31
C ILE A 97 -7.76 -8.19 13.13
N ASN A 98 -8.53 -9.07 12.46
CA ASN A 98 -9.44 -10.00 13.15
C ASN A 98 -8.71 -11.03 14.02
N ASP A 99 -7.56 -11.54 13.57
CA ASP A 99 -6.81 -12.54 14.32
C ASP A 99 -6.04 -11.92 15.49
N TRP A 100 -5.60 -10.66 15.35
CA TRP A 100 -4.81 -9.97 16.36
C TRP A 100 -5.66 -9.32 17.46
N ILE A 101 -6.84 -8.82 17.11
CA ILE A 101 -7.74 -8.18 18.08
C ILE A 101 -8.78 -9.21 18.52
N GLN A 102 -8.53 -9.85 19.66
CA GLN A 102 -9.37 -10.91 20.22
C GLN A 102 -10.55 -10.38 21.05
N GLU A 103 -11.24 -9.34 20.57
CA GLU A 103 -12.40 -8.80 21.28
C GLU A 103 -13.71 -9.38 20.78
N GLU A 104 -14.55 -9.87 21.71
CA GLU A 104 -15.84 -10.50 21.41
C GLU A 104 -16.84 -9.56 20.71
N ASN A 105 -16.66 -8.24 20.81
CA ASN A 105 -17.60 -7.24 20.30
C ASN A 105 -17.11 -6.48 19.04
N LEU A 106 -16.06 -6.98 18.37
CA LEU A 106 -15.60 -6.36 17.13
C LEU A 106 -16.63 -6.52 16.01
N ASP A 107 -17.00 -5.39 15.42
CA ASP A 107 -17.84 -5.36 14.24
C ASP A 107 -16.99 -5.65 12.99
N ARG A 108 -17.01 -6.91 12.55
CA ARG A 108 -16.27 -7.37 11.36
C ARG A 108 -16.59 -6.56 10.10
N ASN A 109 -17.81 -6.04 9.96
CA ASN A 109 -18.17 -5.23 8.80
C ASN A 109 -17.46 -3.87 8.84
N LYS A 110 -17.27 -3.28 10.03
CA LYS A 110 -16.47 -2.06 10.19
C LYS A 110 -15.00 -2.31 9.89
N ILE A 111 -14.46 -3.47 10.28
CA ILE A 111 -13.08 -3.87 9.95
C ILE A 111 -12.90 -3.98 8.45
N ALA A 112 -13.76 -4.73 7.77
CA ALA A 112 -13.70 -4.88 6.32
C ALA A 112 -13.77 -3.51 5.62
N SER A 113 -14.70 -2.64 6.03
CA SER A 113 -14.85 -1.30 5.45
C SER A 113 -13.64 -0.39 5.73
N GLY A 114 -13.08 -0.42 6.94
CA GLY A 114 -11.90 0.34 7.31
C GLY A 114 -10.64 -0.13 6.56
N ALA A 115 -10.44 -1.43 6.46
CA ALA A 115 -9.36 -2.04 5.69
C ALA A 115 -9.45 -1.69 4.20
N GLU A 116 -10.64 -1.77 3.61
CA GLU A 116 -10.87 -1.39 2.22
C GLU A 116 -10.55 0.09 1.99
N ALA A 117 -11.04 0.98 2.86
CA ALA A 117 -10.77 2.41 2.76
C ALA A 117 -9.28 2.74 2.92
N TYR A 118 -8.59 2.03 3.82
CA TYR A 118 -7.15 2.18 4.03
C TYR A 118 -6.33 1.79 2.79
N VAL A 119 -6.59 0.59 2.24
CA VAL A 119 -5.92 0.09 1.04
C VAL A 119 -6.23 0.99 -0.17
N GLN A 120 -7.50 1.41 -0.32
CA GLN A 120 -7.91 2.32 -1.39
C GLN A 120 -7.21 3.68 -1.29
N HIS A 121 -7.04 4.22 -0.08
CA HIS A 121 -6.31 5.46 0.15
C HIS A 121 -4.86 5.38 -0.35
N TRP A 122 -4.13 4.32 0.00
CA TRP A 122 -2.75 4.13 -0.43
C TRP A 122 -2.63 3.85 -1.93
N TRP A 123 -3.60 3.15 -2.50
CA TRP A 123 -3.67 2.94 -3.93
C TRP A 123 -3.82 4.27 -4.68
N GLN A 124 -4.79 5.10 -4.30
CA GLN A 124 -5.00 6.40 -4.95
C GLN A 124 -3.79 7.32 -4.80
N THR A 125 -3.20 7.35 -3.60
CA THR A 125 -2.01 8.17 -3.30
C THR A 125 -0.81 7.72 -4.12
N GLY A 126 -0.54 6.42 -4.18
CA GLY A 126 0.51 5.83 -5.00
C GLY A 126 0.30 6.12 -6.49
N PHE A 127 -0.90 5.81 -7.01
CA PHE A 127 -1.23 6.01 -8.43
C PHE A 127 -1.05 7.47 -8.86
N LYS A 128 -1.55 8.43 -8.06
CA LYS A 128 -1.39 9.86 -8.33
C LYS A 128 0.08 10.28 -8.32
N THR A 129 0.86 9.78 -7.36
CA THR A 129 2.30 10.05 -7.26
C THR A 129 3.05 9.51 -8.48
N GLY A 130 2.75 8.29 -8.90
CA GLY A 130 3.28 7.68 -10.11
C GLY A 130 2.94 8.47 -11.37
N LYS A 131 1.67 8.87 -11.52
CA LYS A 131 1.20 9.67 -12.67
C LYS A 131 1.87 11.03 -12.74
N ASN A 132 1.99 11.74 -11.61
CA ASN A 132 2.69 13.01 -11.55
C ASN A 132 4.16 12.86 -11.94
N ARG A 133 4.82 11.81 -11.45
CA ARG A 133 6.23 11.53 -11.79
C ARG A 133 6.42 11.20 -13.27
N ALA A 134 5.51 10.45 -13.89
CA ALA A 134 5.56 10.19 -15.33
C ALA A 134 5.37 11.48 -16.13
N ARG A 135 4.48 12.37 -15.70
CA ARG A 135 4.27 13.69 -16.34
C ARG A 135 5.45 14.64 -16.19
N LEU A 136 6.20 14.58 -15.10
CA LEU A 136 7.41 15.39 -14.86
C LEU A 136 8.66 14.84 -15.55
N ARG A 137 8.60 13.60 -16.05
CA ARG A 137 9.67 12.98 -16.86
C ARG A 137 9.52 13.25 -18.37
N LEU A 138 8.37 13.76 -18.79
CA LEU A 138 8.14 14.39 -20.09
C LEU A 138 8.64 15.84 -20.05
#